data_AF-A0A3D4CJ26-F1
#
_entry.id   AF-A0A3D4CJ26-F1
#
_cell.length_a   1.000
_cell.length_b   1.000
_cell.length_c   1.000
_cell.angle_alpha   90.00
_cell.angle_beta   90.00
_cell.angle_gamma   90.00
#
_symmetry.space_group_name_H-M   'P 1'
#
loop_
_entity.id
_entity.type
_entity.pdbx_description
1 polymer ?
#
loop_
_entity_poly.entity_id
_entity_poly.type
_entity_poly.pdbx_seq_one_letter_code
_entity_poly.pdbx_strand_id
1 'polypeptide(L)'
;MKKDQTPKNEVITRKPFPASTKIYVKGKLHDIKVAMREIKLSDTVDKFNGKREPNQPVTVYDTSGPYTDPNIELDVRKGLPKLRQEWILSRGDVEELPEISSEYGKERLLNSELNHLRFEHIKKPLKAKSGQNVTQMYYARKGIITPEMEYVAIRENRRIDEYKDTIGQHKGNPFGANIPEKITPEFVRDEVAAGRAIIPSNINHPESEPMIIGRNFLTKINANIGNSAVTSSIEEEVEKAVWACRWGADTIMDLSTGQNIHETREWIIRNSPVPVGTVPIYQALEKVNGKAENLNWD
;
A
#
# COMPACT_ATOMS: atom_id res chain seq x y z
N MET A 1 -30.98 3.39 8.24
CA MET A 1 -29.60 2.97 7.93
C MET A 1 -29.38 3.10 6.44
N LYS A 2 -28.24 3.65 5.98
CA LYS A 2 -27.85 3.56 4.56
C LYS A 2 -27.72 2.07 4.21
N LYS A 3 -28.27 1.65 3.08
CA LYS A 3 -28.07 0.28 2.58
C LYS A 3 -26.64 0.15 2.08
N ASP A 4 -26.01 -1.00 2.36
CA ASP A 4 -24.73 -1.36 1.75
C ASP A 4 -24.88 -1.35 0.22
N GLN A 5 -23.92 -0.68 -0.44
CA GLN A 5 -23.85 -0.56 -1.88
C GLN A 5 -22.39 -0.75 -2.31
N THR A 6 -22.20 -1.46 -3.41
CA THR A 6 -20.87 -1.62 -4.01
C THR A 6 -20.37 -0.29 -4.56
N PRO A 7 -19.06 -0.01 -4.52
CA PRO A 7 -18.49 1.23 -5.01
C PRO A 7 -18.75 1.49 -6.50
N LYS A 8 -19.04 2.74 -6.84
CA LYS A 8 -19.14 3.23 -8.22
C LYS A 8 -17.95 4.12 -8.57
N ASN A 9 -17.50 4.06 -9.83
CA ASN A 9 -16.31 4.80 -10.28
C ASN A 9 -16.47 6.32 -10.16
N GLU A 10 -17.69 6.85 -10.24
CA GLU A 10 -17.99 8.28 -10.18
C GLU A 10 -17.80 8.88 -8.78
N VAL A 11 -17.87 8.04 -7.74
CA VAL A 11 -17.70 8.46 -6.34
C VAL A 11 -16.23 8.50 -5.94
N ILE A 12 -15.40 7.65 -6.56
CA ILE A 12 -14.00 7.47 -6.18
C ILE A 12 -13.15 8.66 -6.66
N THR A 13 -12.40 9.28 -5.74
CA THR A 13 -11.55 10.43 -6.07
C THR A 13 -10.35 10.03 -6.93
N ARG A 14 -10.28 10.58 -8.15
CA ARG A 14 -9.21 10.27 -9.13
C ARG A 14 -8.49 11.46 -9.77
N LYS A 15 -8.88 12.70 -9.41
CA LYS A 15 -8.28 13.89 -10.03
C LYS A 15 -6.78 13.96 -9.73
N PRO A 16 -5.88 14.19 -10.70
CA PRO A 16 -4.46 14.43 -10.41
C PRO A 16 -4.27 15.62 -9.45
N PHE A 17 -3.15 15.65 -8.71
CA PHE A 17 -2.84 16.80 -7.87
C PHE A 17 -2.53 18.04 -8.72
N PRO A 18 -2.95 19.24 -8.27
CA PRO A 18 -2.61 20.47 -8.96
C PRO A 18 -1.09 20.63 -9.09
N ALA A 19 -0.65 21.13 -10.24
CA ALA A 19 0.75 21.33 -10.61
C ALA A 19 1.66 20.10 -10.42
N SER A 20 1.07 18.90 -10.32
CA SER A 20 1.84 17.67 -10.11
C SER A 20 1.61 16.67 -11.24
N THR A 21 2.60 15.80 -11.46
CA THR A 21 2.50 14.70 -12.42
C THR A 21 3.03 13.43 -11.78
N LYS A 22 2.33 12.32 -11.99
CA LYS A 22 2.80 10.99 -11.59
C LYS A 22 4.02 10.62 -12.43
N ILE A 23 5.08 10.17 -11.79
CA ILE A 23 6.29 9.69 -12.46
C ILE A 23 6.64 8.28 -11.98
N TYR A 24 7.41 7.57 -12.79
CA TYR A 24 7.85 6.21 -12.51
C TYR A 24 9.36 6.08 -12.70
N VAL A 25 10.07 5.76 -11.63
CA VAL A 25 11.51 5.51 -11.67
C VAL A 25 11.77 4.02 -11.86
N LYS A 26 12.58 3.69 -12.87
CA LYS A 26 12.90 2.29 -13.19
C LYS A 26 13.89 1.70 -12.19
N GLY A 27 13.67 0.43 -11.85
CA GLY A 27 14.65 -0.42 -11.17
C GLY A 27 15.93 -0.62 -11.99
N LYS A 28 17.00 -0.99 -11.30
CA LYS A 28 18.31 -1.36 -11.87
C LYS A 28 18.59 -2.86 -11.72
N LEU A 29 18.12 -3.47 -10.62
CA LEU A 29 18.29 -4.89 -10.32
C LEU A 29 17.12 -5.73 -10.83
N HIS A 30 15.89 -5.22 -10.68
CA HIS A 30 14.65 -5.86 -11.08
C HIS A 30 13.88 -4.98 -12.08
N ASP A 31 13.06 -5.60 -12.94
CA ASP A 31 12.16 -4.86 -13.86
C ASP A 31 10.94 -4.30 -13.09
N ILE A 32 11.18 -3.22 -12.36
CA ILE A 32 10.19 -2.54 -11.53
C ILE A 32 10.08 -1.06 -11.91
N LYS A 33 8.92 -0.48 -11.60
CA LYS A 33 8.62 0.94 -11.80
C LYS A 33 8.08 1.52 -10.49
N VAL A 34 8.84 2.41 -9.88
CA VAL A 34 8.54 2.99 -8.57
C VAL A 34 7.82 4.33 -8.74
N ALA A 35 6.58 4.38 -8.26
CA ALA A 35 5.71 5.54 -8.40
C ALA A 35 6.09 6.65 -7.41
N MET A 36 6.16 7.88 -7.92
CA MET A 36 6.33 9.13 -7.17
C MET A 36 5.52 10.23 -7.85
N ARG A 37 5.51 11.44 -7.30
CA ARG A 37 5.00 12.62 -8.03
C ARG A 37 6.03 13.73 -8.08
N GLU A 38 6.02 14.44 -9.19
CA GLU A 38 6.79 15.67 -9.36
C GLU A 38 5.88 16.87 -9.28
N ILE A 39 6.32 17.91 -8.57
CA ILE A 39 5.65 19.20 -8.50
C ILE A 39 6.40 20.17 -9.40
N LYS A 40 5.73 20.71 -10.41
CA LYS A 40 6.29 21.75 -11.28
C LYS A 40 6.34 23.07 -10.53
N LEU A 41 7.53 23.67 -10.47
CA LEU A 41 7.73 25.00 -9.90
C LEU A 41 7.59 26.07 -10.99
N SER A 42 7.13 27.27 -10.62
CA SER A 42 7.19 28.43 -11.50
C SER A 42 8.65 28.86 -11.68
N ASP A 43 8.99 29.42 -12.83
CA ASP A 43 10.32 30.00 -13.07
C ASP A 43 10.65 31.09 -12.03
N THR A 44 11.91 31.15 -11.63
CA THR A 44 12.44 32.27 -10.85
C THR A 44 12.52 33.49 -11.75
N VAL A 45 11.99 34.63 -11.30
CA VAL A 45 12.01 35.89 -12.04
C VAL A 45 12.96 36.86 -11.35
N ASP A 46 14.04 37.23 -12.04
CA ASP A 46 14.96 38.27 -11.58
C ASP A 46 14.24 39.63 -11.54
N LYS A 47 14.22 40.26 -10.38
CA LYS A 47 13.50 41.52 -10.13
C LYS A 47 14.11 42.73 -10.85
N PHE A 48 15.37 42.66 -11.27
CA PHE A 48 16.10 43.78 -11.86
C PHE A 48 16.09 43.76 -13.39
N ASN A 49 16.14 42.58 -14.01
CA ASN A 49 16.19 42.44 -15.48
C ASN A 49 15.01 41.64 -16.07
N GLY A 50 14.12 41.09 -15.24
CA GLY A 50 12.96 40.30 -15.67
C GLY A 50 13.31 38.92 -16.27
N LYS A 51 14.58 38.52 -16.23
CA LYS A 51 15.04 37.23 -16.76
C LYS A 51 14.40 36.11 -15.97
N ARG A 52 13.90 35.11 -16.71
CA ARG A 52 13.32 33.89 -16.14
C ARG A 52 14.35 32.78 -16.12
N GLU A 53 14.45 32.12 -14.98
CA GLU A 53 15.27 30.93 -14.80
C GLU A 53 14.36 29.75 -14.42
N PRO A 54 14.33 28.67 -15.21
CA PRO A 54 13.47 27.53 -14.94
C PRO A 54 13.93 26.79 -13.68
N ASN A 55 13.01 26.55 -12.76
CA ASN A 55 13.26 25.76 -11.56
C ASN A 55 13.07 24.27 -11.85
N GLN A 56 13.95 23.42 -11.27
CA GLN A 56 13.78 21.97 -11.33
C GLN A 56 12.50 21.55 -10.57
N PRO A 57 11.76 20.55 -11.06
CA PRO A 57 10.60 20.03 -10.35
C PRO A 57 11.01 19.35 -9.04
N VAL A 58 10.13 19.40 -8.05
CA VAL A 58 10.35 18.73 -6.76
C VAL A 58 9.74 17.33 -6.83
N THR A 59 10.58 16.29 -6.78
CA THR A 59 10.09 14.92 -6.60
C THR A 59 9.72 14.68 -5.13
N VAL A 60 8.50 14.21 -4.89
CA VAL A 60 8.04 13.87 -3.55
C VAL A 60 7.48 12.45 -3.51
N TYR A 61 7.53 11.88 -2.31
CA TYR A 61 6.89 10.59 -2.02
C TYR A 61 5.39 10.69 -2.31
N ASP A 62 4.82 9.63 -2.88
CA ASP A 62 3.41 9.59 -3.27
C ASP A 62 2.82 8.21 -2.97
N THR A 63 1.82 8.19 -2.09
CA THR A 63 1.08 7.02 -1.62
C THR A 63 -0.24 6.82 -2.34
N SER A 64 -0.63 7.74 -3.23
CA SER A 64 -1.94 7.75 -3.87
C SER A 64 -2.15 6.62 -4.90
N GLY A 65 -1.11 5.83 -5.19
CA GLY A 65 -1.16 4.74 -6.14
C GLY A 65 -1.58 5.18 -7.56
N PRO A 66 -2.21 4.29 -8.34
CA PRO A 66 -2.62 4.61 -9.71
C PRO A 66 -3.82 5.58 -9.77
N TYR A 67 -4.47 5.91 -8.65
CA TYR A 67 -5.65 6.79 -8.65
C TYR A 67 -5.38 8.19 -9.16
N THR A 68 -4.14 8.68 -9.05
CA THR A 68 -3.75 10.02 -9.50
C THR A 68 -2.94 10.01 -10.80
N ASP A 69 -2.76 8.85 -11.43
CA ASP A 69 -2.21 8.76 -12.77
C ASP A 69 -3.34 8.88 -13.82
N PRO A 70 -3.42 9.97 -14.58
CA PRO A 70 -4.46 10.14 -15.59
C PRO A 70 -4.32 9.16 -16.77
N ASN A 71 -3.19 8.46 -16.91
CA ASN A 71 -2.95 7.51 -18.00
C ASN A 71 -3.39 6.08 -17.66
N ILE A 72 -3.81 5.83 -16.41
CA ILE A 72 -4.28 4.52 -15.97
C ILE A 72 -5.80 4.56 -15.87
N GLU A 73 -6.47 3.77 -16.70
CA GLU A 73 -7.90 3.50 -16.54
C GLU A 73 -8.10 2.52 -15.37
N LEU A 74 -8.94 2.90 -14.42
CA LEU A 74 -9.26 2.09 -13.24
C LEU A 74 -10.75 1.82 -13.20
N ASP A 75 -11.07 0.61 -12.78
CA ASP A 75 -12.42 0.16 -12.49
C ASP A 75 -12.42 -0.41 -11.07
N VAL A 76 -13.05 0.29 -10.14
CA VAL A 76 -13.10 -0.09 -8.71
C VAL A 76 -13.68 -1.49 -8.51
N ARG A 77 -14.52 -1.95 -9.45
CA ARG A 77 -15.12 -3.29 -9.44
C ARG A 77 -14.14 -4.39 -9.83
N LYS A 78 -13.10 -4.05 -10.60
CA LYS A 78 -12.00 -4.96 -10.99
C LYS A 78 -10.82 -4.92 -10.03
N GLY A 79 -10.72 -3.87 -9.22
CA GLY A 79 -9.59 -3.63 -8.33
C GLY A 79 -8.39 -3.06 -9.07
N LEU A 80 -7.32 -2.79 -8.33
CA LEU A 80 -6.09 -2.23 -8.87
C LEU A 80 -5.27 -3.26 -9.67
N PRO A 81 -4.40 -2.80 -10.58
CA PRO A 81 -3.40 -3.64 -11.21
C PRO A 81 -2.55 -4.38 -10.16
N LYS A 82 -2.34 -5.68 -10.37
CA LYS A 82 -1.61 -6.55 -9.45
C LYS A 82 -0.09 -6.44 -9.64
N LEU A 83 0.44 -5.26 -9.37
CA LEU A 83 1.85 -4.86 -9.55
C LEU A 83 2.85 -5.97 -9.18
N ARG A 84 2.65 -6.61 -8.03
CA ARG A 84 3.60 -7.57 -7.44
C ARG A 84 3.36 -9.02 -7.83
N GLN A 85 2.31 -9.32 -8.60
CA GLN A 85 1.88 -10.70 -8.88
C GLN A 85 3.02 -11.53 -9.47
N GLU A 86 3.70 -11.01 -10.50
CA GLU A 86 4.80 -11.72 -11.15
C GLU A 86 5.98 -11.91 -10.22
N TRP A 87 6.30 -10.93 -9.37
CA TRP A 87 7.41 -10.99 -8.41
C TRP A 87 7.20 -12.05 -7.33
N ILE A 88 5.95 -12.28 -6.97
CA ILE A 88 5.53 -13.28 -5.98
C ILE A 88 5.61 -14.69 -6.61
N LEU A 89 5.10 -14.84 -7.84
CA LEU A 89 5.07 -16.12 -8.53
C LEU A 89 6.47 -16.57 -8.99
N SER A 90 7.29 -15.65 -9.50
CA SER A 90 8.61 -15.96 -10.09
C SER A 90 9.63 -16.49 -9.09
N ARG A 91 9.45 -16.24 -7.78
CA ARG A 91 10.30 -16.82 -6.72
C ARG A 91 10.15 -18.33 -6.61
N GLY A 92 9.00 -18.88 -7.00
CA GLY A 92 8.73 -20.31 -6.92
C GLY A 92 8.45 -20.83 -5.51
N ASP A 93 8.27 -19.94 -4.52
CA ASP A 93 8.09 -20.29 -3.10
C ASP A 93 6.62 -20.39 -2.66
N VAL A 94 5.68 -20.07 -3.56
CA VAL A 94 4.23 -20.09 -3.32
C VAL A 94 3.52 -21.15 -4.15
N GLU A 95 2.39 -21.62 -3.64
CA GLU A 95 1.41 -22.44 -4.37
C GLU A 95 0.01 -21.85 -4.20
N GLU A 96 -0.82 -21.98 -5.25
CA GLU A 96 -2.22 -21.56 -5.23
C GLU A 96 -3.06 -22.65 -4.56
N LEU A 97 -3.89 -22.25 -3.59
CA LEU A 97 -4.85 -23.15 -2.96
C LEU A 97 -6.00 -23.49 -3.92
N PRO A 98 -6.57 -24.70 -3.85
CA PRO A 98 -7.70 -25.06 -4.71
C PRO A 98 -8.94 -24.20 -4.43
N GLU A 99 -9.10 -23.74 -3.19
CA GLU A 99 -10.22 -22.95 -2.66
C GLU A 99 -9.79 -22.13 -1.43
N ILE A 100 -10.70 -21.30 -0.92
CA ILE A 100 -10.54 -20.60 0.38
C ILE A 100 -10.48 -21.65 1.49
N SER A 101 -9.49 -21.57 2.38
CA SER A 101 -9.27 -22.58 3.42
C SER A 101 -10.06 -22.33 4.72
N SER A 102 -10.47 -21.10 5.02
CA SER A 102 -11.18 -20.80 6.28
C SER A 102 -12.67 -21.15 6.19
N GLU A 103 -13.21 -21.78 7.23
CA GLU A 103 -14.63 -22.16 7.31
C GLU A 103 -15.54 -20.95 7.15
N TYR A 104 -15.27 -19.88 7.91
CA TYR A 104 -16.00 -18.62 7.79
C TYR A 104 -15.91 -18.02 6.37
N GLY A 105 -14.75 -18.11 5.71
CA GLY A 105 -14.61 -17.63 4.33
C GLY A 105 -15.47 -18.44 3.35
N LYS A 106 -15.54 -19.76 3.53
CA LYS A 106 -16.42 -20.65 2.75
C LYS A 106 -17.90 -20.34 3.00
N GLU A 107 -18.30 -20.15 4.24
CA GLU A 107 -19.67 -19.77 4.62
C GLU A 107 -20.10 -18.46 3.95
N ARG A 108 -19.28 -17.41 4.05
CA ARG A 108 -19.55 -16.11 3.40
C ARG A 108 -19.59 -16.22 1.87
N LEU A 109 -18.75 -17.07 1.28
CA LEU A 109 -18.74 -17.32 -0.16
C LEU A 109 -20.01 -18.04 -0.63
N LEU A 110 -20.52 -19.01 0.15
CA LEU A 110 -21.71 -19.80 -0.18
C LEU A 110 -23.03 -19.07 0.12
N ASN A 111 -23.00 -18.06 0.98
CA ASN A 111 -24.18 -17.27 1.27
C ASN A 111 -24.60 -16.41 0.05
N SER A 112 -25.73 -16.78 -0.57
CA SER A 112 -26.27 -16.10 -1.75
C SER A 112 -26.81 -14.69 -1.47
N GLU A 113 -27.16 -14.38 -0.22
CA GLU A 113 -27.64 -13.04 0.16
C GLU A 113 -26.54 -11.99 -0.01
N LEU A 114 -25.27 -12.40 0.08
CA LEU A 114 -24.10 -11.52 -0.04
C LEU A 114 -23.64 -11.32 -1.48
N ASN A 115 -24.24 -12.00 -2.47
CA ASN A 115 -23.82 -11.95 -3.86
C ASN A 115 -23.77 -10.51 -4.40
N HIS A 116 -24.73 -9.67 -3.99
CA HIS A 116 -24.82 -8.27 -4.43
C HIS A 116 -23.76 -7.34 -3.81
N LEU A 117 -23.06 -7.80 -2.76
CA LEU A 117 -21.96 -7.06 -2.09
C LEU A 117 -20.59 -7.67 -2.39
N ARG A 118 -20.54 -8.88 -2.94
CA ARG A 118 -19.28 -9.61 -3.12
C ARG A 118 -18.44 -8.98 -4.22
N PHE A 119 -17.15 -8.87 -3.97
CA PHE A 119 -16.19 -8.49 -5.00
C PHE A 119 -16.13 -9.58 -6.08
N GLU A 120 -16.25 -9.19 -7.35
CA GLU A 120 -16.48 -10.14 -8.45
C GLU A 120 -15.21 -10.91 -8.86
N HIS A 121 -14.02 -10.31 -8.68
CA HIS A 121 -12.76 -10.85 -9.20
C HIS A 121 -11.88 -11.51 -8.12
N ILE A 122 -12.50 -12.33 -7.27
CA ILE A 122 -11.78 -13.10 -6.24
C ILE A 122 -10.92 -14.17 -6.92
N LYS A 123 -9.60 -14.09 -6.69
CA LYS A 123 -8.68 -15.16 -7.07
C LYS A 123 -8.50 -16.13 -5.92
N LYS A 124 -8.06 -17.35 -6.25
CA LYS A 124 -7.67 -18.34 -5.26
C LYS A 124 -6.49 -17.84 -4.42
N PRO A 125 -6.47 -18.08 -3.10
CA PRO A 125 -5.38 -17.59 -2.27
C PRO A 125 -4.07 -18.33 -2.56
N LEU A 126 -2.96 -17.61 -2.45
CA LEU A 126 -1.61 -18.17 -2.41
C LEU A 126 -1.22 -18.52 -0.97
N LYS A 127 -0.46 -19.60 -0.80
CA LYS A 127 0.26 -19.92 0.43
C LYS A 127 1.72 -20.23 0.13
N ALA A 128 2.57 -20.20 1.15
CA ALA A 128 3.92 -20.74 1.01
C ALA A 128 3.86 -22.25 0.74
N LYS A 129 4.72 -22.75 -0.16
CA LYS A 129 4.95 -24.19 -0.33
C LYS A 129 5.47 -24.79 0.97
N SER A 130 5.22 -26.08 1.17
CA SER A 130 5.79 -26.82 2.30
C SER A 130 7.31 -26.64 2.39
N GLY A 131 7.81 -26.29 3.58
CA GLY A 131 9.24 -26.04 3.82
C GLY A 131 9.78 -24.69 3.32
N GLN A 132 8.96 -23.87 2.64
CA GLN A 132 9.34 -22.54 2.19
C GLN A 132 8.87 -21.45 3.15
N ASN A 133 9.49 -20.28 3.06
CA ASN A 133 9.09 -19.09 3.82
C ASN A 133 9.10 -17.88 2.87
N VAL A 134 8.01 -17.13 2.88
CA VAL A 134 7.74 -16.06 1.91
C VAL A 134 7.95 -14.67 2.49
N THR A 135 8.44 -14.56 3.73
CA THR A 135 8.60 -13.29 4.43
C THR A 135 9.84 -12.53 3.94
N GLN A 136 9.76 -11.20 3.92
CA GLN A 136 10.88 -10.35 3.54
C GLN A 136 12.08 -10.52 4.49
N MET A 137 11.83 -10.78 5.79
CA MET A 137 12.88 -11.09 6.76
C MET A 137 13.63 -12.39 6.43
N TYR A 138 12.93 -13.42 5.95
CA TYR A 138 13.56 -14.66 5.52
C TYR A 138 14.50 -14.44 4.33
N TYR A 139 14.03 -13.75 3.29
CA TYR A 139 14.86 -13.43 2.12
C TYR A 139 16.07 -12.57 2.51
N ALA A 140 15.86 -11.55 3.34
CA ALA A 140 16.93 -10.67 3.83
C ALA A 140 18.02 -11.45 4.58
N ARG A 141 17.65 -12.35 5.49
CA ARG A 141 18.60 -13.18 6.24
C ARG A 141 19.33 -14.21 5.38
N LYS A 142 18.75 -14.61 4.24
CA LYS A 142 19.43 -15.40 3.20
C LYS A 142 20.34 -14.57 2.30
N GLY A 143 20.41 -13.26 2.52
CA GLY A 143 21.20 -12.35 1.71
C GLY A 143 20.55 -11.96 0.37
N ILE A 144 19.28 -12.30 0.15
CA ILE A 144 18.54 -12.06 -1.09
C ILE A 144 17.92 -10.67 -1.07
N ILE A 145 18.11 -9.92 -2.16
CA ILE A 145 17.45 -8.63 -2.41
C ILE A 145 16.24 -8.87 -3.30
N THR A 146 15.04 -8.71 -2.72
CA THR A 146 13.77 -8.90 -3.44
C THR A 146 13.42 -7.67 -4.28
N PRO A 147 12.50 -7.80 -5.26
CA PRO A 147 11.92 -6.65 -5.95
C PRO A 147 11.32 -5.61 -4.98
N GLU A 148 10.72 -6.03 -3.84
CA GLU A 148 10.23 -5.07 -2.85
C GLU A 148 11.35 -4.30 -2.16
N MET A 149 12.49 -4.94 -1.87
CA MET A 149 13.63 -4.26 -1.25
C MET A 149 14.24 -3.19 -2.16
N GLU A 150 14.35 -3.48 -3.47
CA GLU A 150 14.76 -2.46 -4.43
C GLU A 150 13.71 -1.37 -4.59
N TYR A 151 12.42 -1.74 -4.65
CA TYR A 151 11.32 -0.80 -4.79
C TYR A 151 11.36 0.27 -3.69
N VAL A 152 11.46 -0.17 -2.43
CA VAL A 152 11.50 0.77 -1.30
C VAL A 152 12.80 1.57 -1.24
N ALA A 153 13.94 1.01 -1.65
CA ALA A 153 15.20 1.77 -1.72
C ALA A 153 15.09 2.95 -2.70
N ILE A 154 14.52 2.72 -3.88
CA ILE A 154 14.28 3.79 -4.86
C ILE A 154 13.27 4.81 -4.32
N ARG A 155 12.18 4.34 -3.70
CA ARG A 155 11.09 5.17 -3.19
C ARG A 155 11.56 6.13 -2.09
N GLU A 156 12.40 5.64 -1.18
CA GLU A 156 12.96 6.44 -0.07
C GLU A 156 13.93 7.53 -0.55
N ASN A 157 14.66 7.28 -1.64
CA ASN A 157 15.59 8.25 -2.19
C ASN A 157 14.91 9.43 -2.90
N ARG A 158 13.67 9.31 -3.40
CA ARG A 158 12.94 10.41 -4.05
C ARG A 158 13.75 11.14 -5.16
N ARG A 159 14.56 10.39 -5.92
CA ARG A 159 15.51 10.92 -6.92
C ARG A 159 16.50 11.95 -6.35
N ILE A 160 16.93 11.79 -5.09
CA ILE A 160 17.87 12.71 -4.43
C ILE A 160 19.17 12.92 -5.24
N ASP A 161 19.63 11.89 -5.96
CA ASP A 161 20.83 11.98 -6.82
C ASP A 161 20.72 13.01 -7.95
N GLU A 162 19.50 13.36 -8.36
CA GLU A 162 19.25 14.25 -9.49
C GLU A 162 19.04 15.71 -9.08
N TYR A 163 18.93 15.94 -7.77
CA TYR A 163 18.76 17.27 -7.21
C TYR A 163 20.10 18.00 -7.23
N LYS A 164 20.19 19.05 -8.06
CA LYS A 164 21.43 19.83 -8.23
C LYS A 164 21.60 20.91 -7.18
N ASP A 165 20.52 21.24 -6.49
CA ASP A 165 20.49 22.35 -5.55
C ASP A 165 21.03 21.91 -4.19
N THR A 166 22.18 22.46 -3.81
CA THR A 166 22.90 22.13 -2.58
C THR A 166 22.55 23.10 -1.44
N ILE A 167 21.38 23.76 -1.48
CA ILE A 167 20.95 24.65 -0.39
C ILE A 167 21.04 23.86 0.90
N GLY A 168 21.90 24.31 1.82
CA GLY A 168 22.32 23.57 3.00
C GLY A 168 21.14 23.18 3.86
N GLN A 169 20.65 21.95 3.70
CA GLN A 169 19.63 21.39 4.56
C GLN A 169 20.24 21.20 5.96
N HIS A 170 19.53 21.66 6.98
CA HIS A 170 19.97 21.47 8.36
C HIS A 170 20.11 19.96 8.64
N LYS A 171 21.30 19.53 9.09
CA LYS A 171 21.61 18.10 9.32
C LYS A 171 20.70 17.42 10.35
N GLY A 172 20.06 18.22 11.21
CA GLY A 172 19.24 17.72 12.30
C GLY A 172 20.05 16.95 13.33
N ASN A 173 19.36 16.26 14.25
CA ASN A 173 19.96 15.32 15.19
C ASN A 173 19.19 14.00 15.12
N PRO A 174 19.78 12.92 14.57
CA PRO A 174 19.11 11.63 14.44
C PRO A 174 19.05 10.84 15.77
N PHE A 175 19.61 11.37 16.86
CA PHE A 175 19.71 10.71 18.17
C PHE A 175 20.31 9.29 18.08
N GLY A 176 21.35 9.13 17.26
CA GLY A 176 22.03 7.85 17.03
C GLY A 176 21.38 6.93 15.99
N ALA A 177 20.40 7.40 15.21
CA ALA A 177 19.93 6.65 14.05
C ALA A 177 21.01 6.59 12.95
N ASN A 178 21.06 5.49 12.21
CA ASN A 178 22.01 5.24 11.13
C ASN A 178 21.32 5.50 9.78
N ILE A 179 21.06 6.78 9.49
CA ILE A 179 20.41 7.19 8.23
C ILE A 179 21.52 7.49 7.22
N PRO A 180 21.66 6.70 6.14
CA PRO A 180 22.65 6.99 5.12
C PRO A 180 22.22 8.18 4.24
N GLU A 181 23.16 8.79 3.54
CA GLU A 181 22.86 9.83 2.55
C GLU A 181 21.99 9.29 1.39
N LYS A 182 22.16 7.99 1.09
CA LYS A 182 21.43 7.28 0.05
C LYS A 182 21.03 5.90 0.53
N ILE A 183 19.78 5.54 0.30
CA ILE A 183 19.22 4.23 0.64
C ILE A 183 19.52 3.26 -0.50
N THR A 184 20.30 2.21 -0.25
CA THR A 184 20.56 1.14 -1.23
C THR A 184 19.68 -0.09 -0.96
N PRO A 185 19.43 -0.94 -1.97
CA PRO A 185 18.74 -2.22 -1.77
C PRO A 185 19.45 -3.12 -0.74
N GLU A 186 20.78 -3.08 -0.68
CA GLU A 186 21.59 -3.77 0.33
C GLU A 186 21.33 -3.23 1.73
N PHE A 187 21.28 -1.90 1.91
CA PHE A 187 20.99 -1.30 3.21
C PHE A 187 19.58 -1.68 3.68
N VAL A 188 18.59 -1.65 2.79
CA VAL A 188 17.23 -2.12 3.07
C VAL A 188 17.24 -3.57 3.53
N ARG A 189 17.93 -4.46 2.80
CA ARG A 189 18.08 -5.86 3.16
C ARG A 189 18.67 -6.02 4.56
N ASP A 190 19.72 -5.27 4.89
CA ASP A 190 20.40 -5.35 6.19
C ASP A 190 19.51 -4.91 7.35
N GLU A 191 18.77 -3.81 7.19
CA GLU A 191 17.81 -3.33 8.18
C GLU A 191 16.66 -4.33 8.41
N VAL A 192 16.19 -4.97 7.34
CA VAL A 192 15.15 -6.02 7.41
C VAL A 192 15.70 -7.30 8.03
N ALA A 193 16.92 -7.72 7.68
CA ALA A 193 17.57 -8.91 8.26
C ALA A 193 17.77 -8.77 9.78
N ALA A 194 18.18 -7.58 10.21
CA ALA A 194 18.40 -7.22 11.60
C ALA A 194 17.10 -6.97 12.39
N GLY A 195 15.93 -6.96 11.74
CA GLY A 195 14.65 -6.69 12.38
C GLY A 195 14.45 -5.24 12.83
N ARG A 196 15.22 -4.29 12.27
CA ARG A 196 15.07 -2.84 12.52
C ARG A 196 14.11 -2.16 11.56
N ALA A 197 13.77 -2.83 10.47
CA ALA A 197 12.76 -2.39 9.52
C ALA A 197 11.92 -3.56 8.99
N ILE A 198 10.71 -3.25 8.50
CA ILE A 198 9.79 -4.21 7.91
C ILE A 198 9.23 -3.69 6.58
N ILE A 199 8.89 -4.62 5.69
CA ILE A 199 8.16 -4.35 4.45
C ILE A 199 6.84 -5.16 4.52
N PRO A 200 5.73 -4.55 4.96
CA PRO A 200 4.44 -5.23 5.07
C PRO A 200 3.91 -5.53 3.67
N SER A 201 3.94 -6.81 3.28
CA SER A 201 3.86 -7.17 1.86
C SER A 201 3.31 -8.59 1.66
N ASN A 202 2.10 -8.83 2.20
CA ASN A 202 1.41 -10.11 2.08
C ASN A 202 1.34 -10.58 0.61
N ILE A 203 1.61 -11.86 0.36
CA ILE A 203 1.58 -12.48 -0.97
C ILE A 203 0.19 -12.46 -1.63
N ASN A 204 -0.88 -12.26 -0.84
CA ASN A 204 -2.26 -12.13 -1.31
C ASN A 204 -2.72 -10.67 -1.46
N HIS A 205 -1.81 -9.69 -1.35
CA HIS A 205 -2.06 -8.28 -1.66
C HIS A 205 -1.09 -7.79 -2.75
N PRO A 206 -1.16 -8.36 -3.97
CA PRO A 206 -0.25 -7.99 -5.06
C PRO A 206 -0.51 -6.58 -5.62
N GLU A 207 -1.64 -5.96 -5.29
CA GLU A 207 -2.01 -4.60 -5.68
C GLU A 207 -1.19 -3.52 -4.96
N SER A 208 -0.66 -3.81 -3.76
CA SER A 208 0.06 -2.83 -2.95
C SER A 208 1.42 -2.48 -3.55
N GLU A 209 1.72 -1.19 -3.64
CA GLU A 209 3.05 -0.64 -3.90
C GLU A 209 3.91 -0.76 -2.63
N PRO A 210 5.07 -1.45 -2.67
CA PRO A 210 5.88 -1.66 -1.49
C PRO A 210 6.31 -0.36 -0.79
N MET A 211 6.36 -0.42 0.54
CA MET A 211 6.89 0.63 1.42
C MET A 211 7.64 -0.02 2.59
N ILE A 212 8.51 0.76 3.24
CA ILE A 212 9.31 0.29 4.37
C ILE A 212 9.05 1.13 5.63
N ILE A 213 8.94 0.44 6.76
CA ILE A 213 8.78 1.04 8.09
C ILE A 213 10.03 0.69 8.90
N GLY A 214 10.75 1.71 9.34
CA GLY A 214 11.93 1.57 10.20
C GLY A 214 12.52 2.93 10.57
N ARG A 215 13.32 2.97 11.63
CA ARG A 215 13.87 4.22 12.19
C ARG A 215 14.77 4.99 11.22
N ASN A 216 15.46 4.27 10.33
CA ASN A 216 16.45 4.83 9.42
C ASN A 216 15.87 5.24 8.05
N PHE A 217 14.54 5.35 7.96
CA PHE A 217 13.77 5.67 6.75
C PHE A 217 12.87 6.88 7.02
N LEU A 218 12.19 7.38 5.98
CA LEU A 218 11.17 8.41 6.13
C LEU A 218 10.11 7.96 7.16
N THR A 219 9.71 8.85 8.07
CA THR A 219 8.60 8.57 8.99
C THR A 219 7.34 8.29 8.18
N LYS A 220 6.67 7.18 8.51
CA LYS A 220 5.44 6.73 7.84
C LYS A 220 4.23 7.02 8.72
N ILE A 221 3.10 7.33 8.11
CA ILE A 221 1.84 7.61 8.79
C ILE A 221 0.75 6.60 8.40
N ASN A 222 -0.12 6.29 9.34
CA ASN A 222 -1.25 5.39 9.15
C ASN A 222 -2.58 6.16 9.25
N ALA A 223 -3.54 5.82 8.40
CA ALA A 223 -4.92 6.29 8.54
C ALA A 223 -5.85 5.14 8.92
N ASN A 224 -6.67 5.35 9.95
CA ASN A 224 -7.71 4.40 10.33
C ASN A 224 -8.99 4.69 9.54
N ILE A 225 -9.54 3.64 8.93
CA ILE A 225 -10.85 3.62 8.29
C ILE A 225 -11.68 2.47 8.91
N GLY A 226 -12.87 2.24 8.42
CA GLY A 226 -13.73 1.16 8.89
C GLY A 226 -15.17 1.62 9.08
N ASN A 227 -16.06 0.67 8.87
CA ASN A 227 -17.49 0.84 9.09
C ASN A 227 -17.81 0.74 10.58
N SER A 228 -18.98 1.27 10.96
CA SER A 228 -19.51 1.12 12.32
C SER A 228 -20.89 0.48 12.26
N ALA A 229 -21.36 -0.07 13.39
CA ALA A 229 -22.71 -0.62 13.48
C ALA A 229 -23.83 0.39 13.17
N VAL A 230 -23.51 1.70 13.17
CA VAL A 230 -24.50 2.79 13.04
C VAL A 230 -24.43 3.46 11.66
N THR A 231 -23.26 3.48 11.02
CA THR A 231 -23.00 4.25 9.80
C THR A 231 -21.92 3.63 8.91
N SER A 232 -22.05 3.94 7.61
CA SER A 232 -21.16 3.65 6.48
C SER A 232 -21.51 2.44 5.60
N SER A 233 -21.12 2.52 4.33
CA SER A 233 -21.31 1.51 3.28
C SER A 233 -19.97 1.14 2.65
N ILE A 234 -19.90 0.02 1.93
CA ILE A 234 -18.68 -0.41 1.22
C ILE A 234 -18.12 0.69 0.31
N GLU A 235 -18.97 1.39 -0.45
CA GLU A 235 -18.56 2.52 -1.29
C GLU A 235 -17.84 3.63 -0.51
N GLU A 236 -18.38 4.01 0.66
CA GLU A 236 -17.77 5.02 1.52
C GLU A 236 -16.45 4.55 2.13
N GLU A 237 -16.33 3.27 2.50
CA GLU A 237 -15.08 2.72 3.02
C GLU A 237 -13.96 2.70 1.98
N VAL A 238 -14.28 2.34 0.74
CA VAL A 238 -13.32 2.38 -0.37
C VAL A 238 -12.93 3.83 -0.67
N GLU A 239 -13.87 4.77 -0.72
CA GLU A 239 -13.52 6.18 -0.92
C GLU A 239 -12.68 6.73 0.23
N LYS A 240 -12.97 6.38 1.50
CA LYS A 240 -12.11 6.76 2.64
C LYS A 240 -10.69 6.20 2.49
N ALA A 241 -10.54 4.95 2.05
CA ALA A 241 -9.24 4.35 1.77
C ALA A 241 -8.48 5.13 0.70
N VAL A 242 -9.12 5.40 -0.44
CA VAL A 242 -8.52 6.16 -1.56
C VAL A 242 -8.17 7.57 -1.13
N TRP A 243 -9.06 8.24 -0.40
CA TRP A 243 -8.87 9.59 0.10
C TRP A 243 -7.71 9.69 1.10
N ALA A 244 -7.59 8.73 2.01
CA ALA A 244 -6.46 8.66 2.93
C ALA A 244 -5.13 8.48 2.19
N CYS A 245 -5.06 7.52 1.28
CA CYS A 245 -3.86 7.26 0.46
C CYS A 245 -3.49 8.48 -0.38
N ARG A 246 -4.49 9.19 -0.92
CA ARG A 246 -4.30 10.45 -1.64
C ARG A 246 -3.55 11.46 -0.78
N TRP A 247 -3.97 11.69 0.46
CA TRP A 247 -3.38 12.73 1.30
C TRP A 247 -2.13 12.31 2.09
N GLY A 248 -1.53 11.17 1.75
CA GLY A 248 -0.22 10.77 2.30
C GLY A 248 -0.26 9.63 3.30
N ALA A 249 -1.39 8.93 3.49
CA ALA A 249 -1.40 7.73 4.32
C ALA A 249 -0.52 6.64 3.69
N ASP A 250 0.57 6.27 4.37
CA ASP A 250 1.51 5.25 3.90
C ASP A 250 0.99 3.83 4.17
N THR A 251 0.10 3.69 5.14
CA THR A 251 -0.68 2.49 5.42
C THR A 251 -2.10 2.88 5.81
N ILE A 252 -3.03 1.94 5.67
CA ILE A 252 -4.37 2.08 6.22
C ILE A 252 -4.69 0.91 7.14
N MET A 253 -5.53 1.12 8.14
CA MET A 253 -6.10 0.04 8.93
C MET A 253 -7.62 0.03 8.79
N ASP A 254 -8.16 -1.13 8.41
CA ASP A 254 -9.59 -1.38 8.47
C ASP A 254 -9.97 -1.84 9.89
N LEU A 255 -10.62 -0.94 10.63
CA LEU A 255 -11.10 -1.16 11.99
C LEU A 255 -12.61 -1.36 12.04
N SER A 256 -13.20 -1.85 10.93
CA SER A 256 -14.63 -2.15 10.84
C SER A 256 -15.13 -3.05 11.97
N THR A 257 -16.25 -2.67 12.60
CA THR A 257 -16.93 -3.45 13.65
C THR A 257 -18.41 -3.70 13.34
N GLY A 258 -18.89 -3.30 12.16
CA GLY A 258 -20.28 -3.46 11.73
C GLY A 258 -20.57 -4.81 11.09
N GLN A 259 -21.66 -4.89 10.34
CA GLN A 259 -21.95 -6.04 9.49
C GLN A 259 -21.00 -6.09 8.28
N ASN A 260 -20.89 -7.25 7.64
CA ASN A 260 -20.21 -7.42 6.36
C ASN A 260 -18.73 -6.96 6.35
N ILE A 261 -18.03 -7.11 7.48
CA ILE A 261 -16.60 -6.77 7.63
C ILE A 261 -15.77 -7.46 6.55
N HIS A 262 -16.07 -8.73 6.25
CA HIS A 262 -15.32 -9.52 5.29
C HIS A 262 -15.41 -8.96 3.87
N GLU A 263 -16.61 -8.64 3.40
CA GLU A 263 -16.87 -8.12 2.05
C GLU A 263 -16.29 -6.72 1.93
N THR A 264 -16.57 -5.86 2.91
CA THR A 264 -16.03 -4.49 2.98
C THR A 264 -14.51 -4.51 2.85
N ARG A 265 -13.85 -5.37 3.62
CA ARG A 265 -12.39 -5.49 3.59
C ARG A 265 -11.86 -6.03 2.27
N GLU A 266 -12.55 -6.96 1.63
CA GLU A 266 -12.13 -7.45 0.30
C GLU A 266 -12.12 -6.30 -0.71
N TRP A 267 -13.17 -5.46 -0.72
CA TRP A 267 -13.20 -4.26 -1.56
C TRP A 267 -12.05 -3.29 -1.25
N ILE A 268 -11.75 -3.05 0.03
CA ILE A 268 -10.64 -2.19 0.46
C ILE A 268 -9.29 -2.76 -0.02
N ILE A 269 -8.99 -4.04 0.23
CA ILE A 269 -7.69 -4.63 -0.10
C ILE A 269 -7.47 -4.60 -1.62
N ARG A 270 -8.48 -4.99 -2.41
CA ARG A 270 -8.38 -5.00 -3.89
C ARG A 270 -8.24 -3.60 -4.49
N ASN A 271 -8.65 -2.56 -3.75
CA ASN A 271 -8.57 -1.16 -4.15
C ASN A 271 -7.53 -0.35 -3.36
N SER A 272 -6.66 -1.00 -2.57
CA SER A 272 -5.66 -0.30 -1.78
C SER A 272 -4.28 -0.42 -2.43
N PRO A 273 -3.62 0.70 -2.78
CA PRO A 273 -2.23 0.70 -3.24
C PRO A 273 -1.25 0.62 -2.07
N VAL A 274 -1.71 0.72 -0.82
CA VAL A 274 -0.87 0.72 0.38
C VAL A 274 -1.16 -0.50 1.24
N PRO A 275 -0.24 -0.90 2.14
CA PRO A 275 -0.49 -1.99 3.09
C PRO A 275 -1.75 -1.75 3.92
N VAL A 276 -2.56 -2.81 4.07
CA VAL A 276 -3.79 -2.80 4.86
C VAL A 276 -3.57 -3.60 6.14
N GLY A 277 -3.69 -2.93 7.29
CA GLY A 277 -3.70 -3.57 8.61
C GLY A 277 -5.12 -3.83 9.11
N THR A 278 -5.24 -4.74 10.08
CA THR A 278 -6.49 -5.05 10.76
C THR A 278 -6.22 -5.35 12.23
N VAL A 279 -7.28 -5.39 13.03
CA VAL A 279 -7.25 -5.92 14.39
C VAL A 279 -8.10 -7.20 14.40
N PRO A 280 -7.50 -8.40 14.22
CA PRO A 280 -8.25 -9.64 13.97
C PRO A 280 -9.32 -9.97 15.02
N ILE A 281 -9.07 -9.57 16.28
CA ILE A 281 -10.00 -9.82 17.38
C ILE A 281 -11.35 -9.12 17.20
N TYR A 282 -11.43 -8.03 16.42
CA TYR A 282 -12.71 -7.34 16.18
C TYR A 282 -13.67 -8.21 15.36
N GLN A 283 -13.16 -8.86 14.31
CA GLN A 283 -13.97 -9.79 13.54
C GLN A 283 -14.21 -11.10 14.31
N ALA A 284 -13.23 -11.57 15.10
CA ALA A 284 -13.45 -12.74 15.95
C ALA A 284 -14.59 -12.50 16.96
N LEU A 285 -14.65 -11.29 17.54
CA LEU A 285 -15.70 -10.91 18.48
C LEU A 285 -17.08 -10.82 17.80
N GLU A 286 -17.13 -10.36 16.55
CA GLU A 286 -18.36 -10.35 15.74
C GLU A 286 -18.90 -11.77 15.51
N LYS A 287 -18.01 -12.74 15.20
CA LYS A 287 -18.39 -14.15 15.00
C LYS A 287 -19.02 -14.80 16.23
N VAL A 288 -18.67 -14.34 17.43
CA VAL A 288 -19.26 -14.80 18.70
C VAL A 288 -20.36 -13.88 19.21
N ASN A 289 -20.97 -13.09 18.33
CA ASN A 289 -22.08 -12.17 18.61
C ASN A 289 -21.76 -11.15 19.72
N GLY A 290 -20.53 -10.65 19.77
CA GLY A 290 -20.11 -9.63 20.73
C GLY A 290 -19.79 -10.16 22.14
N LYS A 291 -19.89 -11.47 22.39
CA LYS A 291 -19.63 -12.08 23.71
C LYS A 291 -18.16 -12.43 23.86
N ALA A 292 -17.40 -11.58 24.55
CA ALA A 292 -15.95 -11.75 24.70
C ALA A 292 -15.57 -13.06 25.40
N GLU A 293 -16.40 -13.55 26.32
CA GLU A 293 -16.22 -14.81 27.04
C GLU A 293 -16.32 -16.06 26.14
N ASN A 294 -16.90 -15.92 24.94
CA ASN A 294 -17.02 -17.00 23.96
C ASN A 294 -15.83 -17.06 22.99
N LEU A 295 -14.92 -16.08 23.03
CA LEU A 295 -13.71 -16.10 22.23
C LEU A 295 -12.80 -17.25 22.66
N ASN A 296 -12.28 -17.97 21.68
CA ASN A 296 -11.32 -19.03 21.90
C ASN A 296 -10.31 -19.04 20.74
N TRP A 297 -9.44 -20.05 20.68
CA TRP A 297 -8.41 -20.14 19.66
C TRP A 297 -8.96 -20.47 18.26
N ASP A 298 -10.06 -21.24 18.19
CA ASP A 298 -10.71 -21.65 16.94
C ASP A 298 -11.60 -20.52 16.39
#